data_AF-A0A932SZ99-F1
#
_entry.id   AF-A0A932SZ99-F1
#
_cell.length_a   1.000
_cell.length_b   1.000
_cell.length_c   1.000
_cell.angle_alpha   90.00
_cell.angle_beta   90.00
_cell.angle_gamma   90.00
#
_symmetry.space_group_name_H-M   'P 1'
#
loop_
_entity.id
_entity.type
_entity.pdbx_description
1 polymer ?
#
loop_
_entity_poly.entity_id
_entity_poly.type
_entity_poly.pdbx_seq_one_letter_code
_entity_poly.pdbx_strand_id
1 'polypeptide(L)' 'MPAVRIPKQQWGKAWRAMIEIAPVRLVAADPVYEVLPEHIQLLAAQGVAYEVVKPQPNRKQGARRASAR' A
#
# COMPACT_ATOMS: atom_id res chain seq x y z
N MET A 1 -0.87 -0.76 -9.91
CA MET A 1 -1.72 -0.44 -8.75
C MET A 1 -1.02 0.62 -7.93
N PRO A 2 -1.69 1.71 -7.49
CA PRO A 2 -1.07 2.74 -6.68
C PRO A 2 -0.78 2.23 -5.26
N ALA A 3 0.27 2.78 -4.66
CA ALA A 3 0.62 2.52 -3.27
C ALA A 3 0.47 3.81 -2.47
N VAL A 4 -0.12 3.71 -1.29
CA VAL A 4 -0.38 4.86 -0.41
C VAL A 4 0.23 4.64 0.96
N ARG A 5 0.86 5.69 1.48
CA ARG A 5 1.28 5.78 2.87
C ARG A 5 0.21 6.55 3.64
N ILE A 6 -0.21 5.99 4.77
CA ILE A 6 -1.25 6.58 5.62
C ILE A 6 -0.62 6.92 6.98
N PRO A 7 -0.83 8.14 7.52
CA PRO A 7 -0.38 8.49 8.87
C PRO A 7 -1.00 7.57 9.92
N LYS A 8 -0.19 7.10 10.88
CA LYS A 8 -0.61 6.18 11.95
C LYS A 8 -1.85 6.65 12.71
N GLN A 9 -1.98 7.96 12.91
CA GLN A 9 -3.10 8.59 13.61
C GLN A 9 -4.45 8.34 12.93
N GLN A 10 -4.46 8.13 11.61
CA GLN A 10 -5.69 7.95 10.82
C GLN A 10 -5.91 6.51 10.36
N TRP A 11 -5.05 5.56 10.79
CA TRP A 11 -5.13 4.16 10.35
C TRP A 11 -6.45 3.51 10.63
N GLY A 12 -7.00 3.66 11.84
CA GLY A 12 -8.27 3.00 12.18
C GLY A 12 -9.40 3.42 11.24
N LYS A 13 -9.47 4.72 10.92
CA LYS A 13 -10.47 5.27 9.99
C LYS A 13 -10.19 4.80 8.56
N ALA A 14 -8.95 4.98 8.09
CA ALA A 14 -8.57 4.64 6.72
C ALA A 14 -8.71 3.13 6.43
N TRP A 15 -8.26 2.28 7.36
CA TRP A 15 -8.32 0.83 7.22
C TRP A 15 -9.74 0.33 7.10
N ARG A 16 -10.65 0.78 7.99
CA ARG A 16 -12.07 0.44 7.94
C ARG A 16 -12.68 0.81 6.59
N ALA A 17 -12.44 2.04 6.15
CA ALA A 17 -12.96 2.54 4.89
C ALA A 17 -12.43 1.76 3.67
N MET A 18 -11.18 1.29 3.73
CA MET A 18 -10.58 0.51 2.65
C MET A 18 -11.11 -0.93 2.57
N ILE A 19 -11.18 -1.63 3.71
CA ILE A 19 -11.63 -3.04 3.73
C ILE A 19 -13.11 -3.22 3.38
N GLU A 20 -13.91 -2.16 3.46
CA GLU A 20 -15.30 -2.15 2.99
C GLU A 20 -15.43 -2.27 1.47
N ILE A 21 -14.40 -1.84 0.72
CA ILE A 21 -14.38 -1.95 -0.75
C ILE A 21 -13.74 -3.28 -1.17
N ALA A 22 -12.50 -3.51 -0.74
CA ALA A 22 -11.73 -4.68 -1.13
C ALA A 22 -10.56 -4.94 -0.17
N PRO A 23 -9.97 -6.15 -0.19
CA PRO A 23 -8.75 -6.44 0.55
C PRO A 23 -7.60 -5.52 0.12
N VAL A 24 -6.87 -4.97 1.09
CA VAL A 24 -5.65 -4.16 0.86
C VAL A 24 -4.40 -4.94 1.24
N ARG A 25 -3.29 -4.67 0.55
CA ARG A 25 -2.03 -5.39 0.75
C ARG A 25 -0.94 -4.47 1.28
N LEU A 26 -0.29 -4.87 2.38
CA LEU A 26 0.93 -4.20 2.85
C LEU A 26 2.12 -4.57 1.93
N VAL A 27 2.79 -3.58 1.38
CA VAL A 27 3.89 -3.78 0.41
C VAL A 27 5.27 -3.30 0.88
N ALA A 28 5.35 -2.58 2.00
CA ALA A 28 6.62 -2.16 2.60
C ALA A 28 6.60 -2.20 4.14
N ALA A 29 7.80 -2.12 4.73
CA ALA A 29 8.00 -2.09 6.19
C ALA A 29 7.64 -0.74 6.80
N ASP A 30 7.89 0.36 6.07
CA ASP A 30 7.17 1.59 6.31
C ASP A 30 5.73 1.37 5.79
N PRO A 31 4.70 1.72 6.55
CA PRO A 31 3.31 1.32 6.32
C PRO A 31 2.75 1.91 5.02
N VAL A 32 3.02 1.18 3.94
CA VAL A 32 2.63 1.46 2.57
C VAL A 32 1.72 0.34 2.11
N TYR A 33 0.52 0.73 1.69
CA TYR A 33 -0.52 -0.19 1.26
C TYR A 33 -0.72 -0.06 -0.24
N GLU A 34 -0.72 -1.17 -0.95
CA GLU A 34 -1.20 -1.24 -2.32
C GLU A 34 -2.73 -1.22 -2.29
N VAL A 35 -3.30 -0.27 -3.03
CA VAL A 35 -4.73 0.02 -3.03
C VAL A 35 -5.24 0.18 -4.46
N LEU A 36 -6.52 -0.07 -4.67
CA LEU A 36 -7.23 0.32 -5.89
C LEU A 36 -7.47 1.83 -5.98
N PRO A 37 -7.63 2.41 -7.18
CA PRO A 37 -8.01 3.81 -7.36
C PRO A 37 -9.30 4.22 -6.64
N GLU A 38 -10.26 3.30 -6.46
CA GLU A 38 -11.49 3.55 -5.71
C GLU A 38 -11.23 3.87 -4.24
N HIS A 39 -10.24 3.23 -3.62
CA HIS A 39 -9.84 3.54 -2.25
C HIS A 39 -9.30 4.97 -2.14
N ILE A 40 -8.55 5.45 -3.14
CA ILE A 40 -7.99 6.81 -3.14
C ILE A 40 -9.12 7.84 -3.17
N GLN A 41 -10.13 7.62 -4.02
CA GLN A 41 -11.31 8.48 -4.07
C GLN A 41 -12.05 8.49 -2.74
N LEU A 42 -12.21 7.32 -2.11
CA LEU A 42 -12.87 7.19 -0.83
C LEU A 42 -12.08 7.86 0.31
N LEU A 43 -10.75 7.68 0.36
CA LEU A 43 -9.88 8.36 1.33
C LEU A 43 -9.96 9.89 1.17
N ALA A 44 -9.96 10.38 -0.06
CA ALA A 44 -10.15 11.80 -0.35
C ALA A 44 -11.53 12.32 0.10
N ALA A 45 -12.61 11.59 -0.21
CA ALA A 45 -13.97 11.93 0.19
C ALA A 45 -14.15 11.93 1.73
N GLN A 46 -13.44 11.04 2.42
CA GLN A 46 -13.45 10.94 3.88
C GLN A 46 -12.56 11.98 4.58
N GLY A 47 -11.83 12.81 3.82
CA GLY A 47 -10.85 13.76 4.35
C GLY A 47 -9.67 13.08 5.05
N VAL A 48 -9.35 11.84 4.67
CA VAL A 48 -8.21 11.12 5.22
C VAL A 48 -6.93 11.62 4.56
N ALA A 49 -5.94 11.98 5.37
CA ALA A 49 -4.63 12.35 4.83
C ALA A 49 -3.90 11.08 4.35
N TYR A 50 -3.39 11.12 3.12
CA TYR A 50 -2.57 10.04 2.55
C TYR A 50 -1.51 10.63 1.62
N GLU A 51 -0.43 9.90 1.45
CA GLU A 51 0.63 10.21 0.49
C GLU A 51 0.70 9.10 -0.56
N VAL A 52 0.60 9.45 -1.84
CA VAL A 52 0.78 8.49 -2.93
C VAL A 52 2.27 8.27 -3.13
N VAL A 53 2.71 7.05 -2.88
CA VAL A 53 4.10 6.65 -3.05
C VAL A 53 4.23 5.77 -4.28
N LYS A 54 5.29 5.98 -5.06
CA LYS A 54 5.66 5.01 -6.11
C LYS A 54 6.21 3.77 -5.39
N PRO A 55 5.59 2.59 -5.53
CA PRO A 55 6.19 1.38 -4.98
C PRO A 55 7.53 1.20 -5.69
N GLN A 56 8.64 1.41 -4.96
CA GLN A 56 9.92 0.98 -5.49
C GLN A 56 9.83 -0.55 -5.62
N PRO A 57 10.06 -1.13 -6.80
CA PRO A 57 10.13 -2.57 -6.91
C PRO A 57 11.24 -3.02 -5.97
N ASN A 58 10.85 -3.71 -4.90
CA ASN A 58 11.78 -4.24 -3.92
C ASN A 58 12.76 -5.14 -4.68
N ARG A 59 13.99 -4.65 -4.91
CA ARG A 59 15.08 -5.38 -5.58
C ARG A 59 15.64 -6.45 -4.63
N LYS A 60 14.76 -7.27 -4.09
CA LYS A 60 15.04 -8.52 -3.36
C LYS A 60 14.30 -9.67 -4.04
N GLN A 61 14.42 -9.77 -5.36
CA GLN A 61 14.20 -11.04 -6.05
C GLN A 61 15.58 -11.65 -6.27
N GLY A 62 15.81 -12.77 -5.57
CA GLY A 62 17.12 -13.32 -5.32
C GLY A 62 17.95 -13.53 -6.58
N ALA A 63 19.21 -13.15 -6.49
CA ALA A 63 20.28 -13.86 -7.19
C ALA A 63 20.26 -15.30 -6.67
N ARG A 64 19.37 -16.14 -7.22
CA ARG A 64 19.52 -17.60 -7.13
C ARG A 64 20.80 -17.90 -7.88
N ARG A 65 21.86 -18.08 -7.09
CA ARG A 65 23.16 -18.60 -7.48
C ARG A 65 22.91 -19.76 -8.43
N ALA A 66 23.34 -19.60 -9.68
CA ALA A 66 23.39 -20.69 -10.64
C ALA A 66 24.29 -21.77 -10.03
N SER A 67 23.68 -22.84 -9.54
CA SER A 67 24.41 -24.09 -9.29
C SER A 67 24.58 -24.75 -10.65
N ALA A 68 25.72 -24.49 -11.28
CA ALA A 68 26.23 -25.31 -12.36
C ALA A 68 26.74 -26.62 -11.74
N ARG A 69 26.22 -27.76 -12.21
CA ARG A 69 26.90 -29.04 -12.17
C ARG A 69 26.39 -29.94 -13.29
#